data_AF-A0A9P5QNB4-F1
#
_entry.id   AF-A0A9P5QNB4-F1
#
_cell.length_a   1.000
_cell.length_b   1.000
_cell.length_c   1.000
_cell.angle_alpha   90.00
_cell.angle_beta   90.00
_cell.angle_gamma   90.00
#
_symmetry.space_group_name_H-M   'P 1'
#
loop_
_entity.id
_entity.type
_entity.pdbx_description
1 polymer ?
#
loop_
_entity_poly.entity_id
_entity_poly.type
_entity_poly.pdbx_seq_one_letter_code
_entity_poly.pdbx_strand_id
1 'polypeptide(L)'
;MSTKAKTSPGTESARGTAAIGHFCYLCQKSLKTASALSSHKAESHDGRHRRIYPLKCQWCYSKPMMTRKGLSKHMSSCQGVSSLHFPLPCPCCGYICEKSHDLLQHSINCELWEQDTSNDEQVLADFDKELVQVTRHPAAARYTEQMFEKAELRLEDGERAFAFIISHGSKRFRDGSKAHVRIVKRRVPEVIKNTKLDSVLASHAYGRLVCLEDYRLLDNKDPIWHLPFPENGESLARMLEGLLIQSGDDVLLALKVEFGLEGDNAFRADNVYHDHTHKVMISTVKWCVLATLAVMLTDGTVVVGPDNKVFCPKKTSRVWIKKDPGQHLYNTMARQLRSKFNDGATFALYSAVHPLLNHHTTMPVTLRTLYGFKTKNAWSGVKVAAFVFHQLYTQRKIVKAEVQIHVEEALVSRKGKSCENLDIVKLMIQEMAEVETFPVSKPVNTYLTELASNLSGEITKLNNTDVMDAVAKKIKNMVSEAL
;
A
#
# COMPACT_ATOMS: atom_id res chain seq x y z
N MET A 1 -49.28 57.02 -48.61
CA MET A 1 -50.02 56.08 -47.76
C MET A 1 -49.22 54.79 -47.61
N SER A 2 -49.26 54.22 -46.40
CA SER A 2 -48.67 52.95 -45.97
C SER A 2 -47.18 52.94 -45.60
N THR A 3 -46.96 53.06 -44.29
CA THR A 3 -45.72 52.83 -43.55
C THR A 3 -45.38 51.34 -43.53
N LYS A 4 -44.19 50.96 -44.03
CA LYS A 4 -43.58 49.64 -43.79
C LYS A 4 -42.34 49.80 -42.93
N ALA A 5 -42.42 49.26 -41.72
CA ALA A 5 -41.31 49.15 -40.78
C ALA A 5 -40.24 48.19 -41.33
N LYS A 6 -38.98 48.63 -41.31
CA LYS A 6 -37.79 47.80 -41.52
C LYS A 6 -37.29 47.32 -40.16
N THR A 7 -37.29 46.01 -39.94
CA THR A 7 -36.56 45.36 -38.86
C THR A 7 -35.25 44.79 -39.42
N SER A 8 -34.13 45.25 -38.85
CA SER A 8 -32.78 44.72 -39.09
C SER A 8 -32.52 43.53 -38.15
N PRO A 9 -31.80 42.48 -38.60
CA PRO A 9 -31.40 41.39 -37.72
C PRO A 9 -30.22 41.84 -36.84
N GLY A 10 -30.40 41.71 -35.52
CA GLY A 10 -29.39 42.01 -34.52
C GLY A 10 -28.22 41.03 -34.56
N THR A 11 -27.01 41.59 -34.61
CA THR A 11 -25.75 40.91 -34.29
C THR A 11 -25.68 40.67 -32.79
N GLU A 12 -25.87 39.43 -32.36
CA GLU A 12 -25.56 39.02 -30.98
C GLU A 12 -24.07 38.77 -30.80
N SER A 13 -23.56 39.44 -29.77
CA SER A 13 -22.20 39.43 -29.26
C SER A 13 -21.76 38.03 -28.83
N ALA A 14 -20.67 37.55 -29.44
CA ALA A 14 -19.93 36.38 -28.98
C ALA A 14 -19.33 36.66 -27.59
N ARG A 15 -19.99 36.17 -26.55
CA ARG A 15 -19.43 36.08 -25.20
C ARG A 15 -18.24 35.12 -25.23
N GLY A 16 -17.04 35.68 -25.05
CA GLY A 16 -15.80 34.93 -24.93
C GLY A 16 -15.88 33.89 -23.80
N THR A 17 -15.68 32.63 -24.16
CA THR A 17 -15.40 31.56 -23.21
C THR A 17 -14.08 31.87 -22.51
N ALA A 18 -14.14 32.22 -21.21
CA ALA A 18 -12.96 32.35 -20.38
C ALA A 18 -12.20 31.02 -20.39
N ALA A 19 -11.00 31.02 -21.00
CA ALA A 19 -10.13 29.86 -21.02
C ALA A 19 -9.79 29.45 -19.58
N ILE A 20 -10.27 28.28 -19.16
CA ILE A 20 -10.01 27.72 -17.84
C ILE A 20 -8.49 27.46 -17.75
N GLY A 21 -7.77 28.29 -17.02
CA GLY A 21 -6.36 28.07 -16.75
C GLY A 21 -6.15 26.74 -16.01
N HIS A 22 -5.16 25.96 -16.41
CA HIS A 22 -4.79 24.71 -15.74
C HIS A 22 -3.72 25.00 -14.69
N PHE A 23 -4.00 24.68 -13.42
CA PHE A 23 -3.09 25.00 -12.32
C PHE A 23 -2.33 23.77 -11.84
N CYS A 24 -1.03 23.93 -11.62
CA CYS A 24 -0.23 22.91 -10.96
C CYS A 24 -0.38 23.04 -9.45
N TYR A 25 -1.10 22.11 -8.83
CA TYR A 25 -1.35 22.10 -7.39
C TYR A 25 -0.08 21.99 -6.52
N LEU A 26 1.05 21.54 -7.10
CA LEU A 26 2.31 21.37 -6.38
C LEU A 26 3.11 22.67 -6.24
N CYS A 27 3.05 23.57 -7.23
CA CYS A 27 3.80 24.84 -7.19
C CYS A 27 2.95 26.07 -7.54
N GLN A 28 1.63 25.90 -7.62
CA GLN A 28 0.61 26.90 -7.93
C GLN A 28 0.82 27.64 -9.27
N LYS A 29 1.64 27.08 -10.17
CA LYS A 29 1.88 27.67 -11.50
C LYS A 29 0.66 27.47 -12.41
N SER A 30 0.13 28.57 -12.94
CA SER A 30 -0.93 28.55 -13.95
C SER A 30 -0.36 28.31 -15.35
N LEU A 31 -1.01 27.42 -16.11
CA LEU A 31 -0.60 26.97 -17.43
C LEU A 31 -1.80 26.99 -18.36
N LYS A 32 -1.55 27.36 -19.62
CA LYS A 32 -2.62 27.64 -20.60
C LYS A 32 -3.31 26.39 -21.15
N THR A 33 -2.69 25.21 -21.04
CA THR A 33 -3.21 23.96 -21.60
C THR A 33 -2.93 22.78 -20.67
N ALA A 34 -3.78 21.74 -20.73
CA ALA A 34 -3.59 20.50 -19.98
C ALA A 34 -2.28 19.78 -20.36
N SER A 35 -1.89 19.82 -21.64
CA SER A 35 -0.60 19.30 -22.11
C SER A 35 0.57 20.05 -21.47
N ALA A 36 0.53 21.39 -21.42
CA ALA A 36 1.56 22.16 -20.73
C ALA A 36 1.59 21.88 -19.23
N LEU A 37 0.43 21.63 -18.59
CA LEU A 37 0.36 21.17 -17.20
C LEU A 37 0.98 19.78 -17.01
N SER A 38 0.71 18.84 -17.91
CA SER A 38 1.28 17.49 -17.88
C SER A 38 2.80 17.53 -18.07
N SER A 39 3.29 18.24 -19.10
CA SER A 39 4.72 18.47 -19.32
C SER A 39 5.36 19.20 -18.15
N HIS A 40 4.69 20.19 -17.56
CA HIS A 40 5.18 20.85 -16.35
C HIS A 40 5.25 19.89 -15.16
N LYS A 41 4.27 19.01 -14.96
CA LYS A 41 4.30 17.98 -13.91
C LYS A 41 5.45 17.00 -14.14
N ALA A 42 5.57 16.46 -15.35
CA ALA A 42 6.66 15.58 -15.75
C ALA A 42 8.05 16.24 -15.60
N GLU A 43 8.21 17.49 -16.03
CA GLU A 43 9.51 18.20 -16.01
C GLU A 43 9.85 18.80 -14.64
N SER A 44 8.87 19.23 -13.86
CA SER A 44 9.09 20.01 -12.63
C SER A 44 8.86 19.21 -11.35
N HIS A 45 8.17 18.07 -11.42
CA HIS A 45 7.77 17.27 -10.26
C HIS A 45 8.06 15.76 -10.40
N ASP A 46 7.94 15.19 -11.60
CA ASP A 46 7.86 13.72 -11.80
C ASP A 46 9.00 13.09 -12.64
N GLY A 47 10.04 13.84 -13.03
CA GLY A 47 11.11 13.35 -13.92
C GLY A 47 12.28 12.65 -13.21
N ARG A 48 12.95 11.71 -13.90
CA ARG A 48 14.18 10.99 -13.44
C ARG A 48 15.36 11.90 -13.05
N HIS A 49 15.30 13.19 -13.38
CA HIS A 49 16.34 14.18 -13.09
C HIS A 49 16.04 15.12 -11.92
N ARG A 50 15.43 14.54 -10.87
CA ARG A 50 15.46 14.94 -9.44
C ARG A 50 14.28 15.76 -8.90
N ARG A 51 13.79 15.36 -7.71
CA ARG A 51 13.56 16.31 -6.60
C ARG A 51 14.92 16.69 -6.05
N ILE A 52 15.29 17.96 -6.10
CA ILE A 52 16.52 18.46 -5.49
C ILE A 52 16.14 19.35 -4.33
N TYR A 53 16.94 19.28 -3.28
CA TYR A 53 17.24 20.40 -2.42
C TYR A 53 17.22 21.74 -3.19
N PRO A 54 16.88 22.85 -2.53
CA PRO A 54 17.07 24.18 -3.08
C PRO A 54 18.50 24.33 -3.65
N LEU A 55 18.63 24.34 -4.97
CA LEU A 55 19.90 24.52 -5.67
C LEU A 55 20.35 25.95 -5.45
N LYS A 56 21.60 26.17 -5.04
CA LYS A 56 22.18 27.50 -4.91
C LYS A 56 23.22 27.70 -6.01
N CYS A 57 23.26 28.90 -6.57
CA CYS A 57 24.37 29.30 -7.42
C CYS A 57 25.58 29.55 -6.52
N GLN A 58 26.66 28.79 -6.72
CA GLN A 58 27.89 28.95 -5.92
C GLN A 58 28.61 30.28 -6.20
N TRP A 59 28.32 30.93 -7.34
CA TRP A 59 29.03 32.13 -7.81
C TRP A 59 28.36 33.46 -7.45
N CYS A 60 27.07 33.47 -7.14
CA CYS A 60 26.40 34.70 -6.71
C CYS A 60 25.52 34.56 -5.46
N TYR A 61 25.54 33.37 -4.81
CA TYR A 61 24.80 33.07 -3.57
C TYR A 61 23.36 33.60 -3.57
N SER A 62 22.72 33.56 -4.74
CA SER A 62 21.36 34.06 -4.96
C SER A 62 20.30 33.15 -4.31
N LYS A 63 19.04 33.60 -4.35
CA LYS A 63 17.90 32.83 -3.84
C LYS A 63 17.93 31.37 -4.31
N PRO A 64 17.58 30.41 -3.44
CA PRO A 64 17.56 29.01 -3.81
C PRO A 64 16.61 28.73 -4.98
N MET A 65 17.05 27.90 -5.91
CA MET A 65 16.36 27.50 -7.13
C MET A 65 15.82 26.08 -6.99
N MET A 66 14.52 25.92 -7.22
CA MET A 66 13.82 24.65 -6.96
C MET A 66 14.00 23.61 -8.08
N THR A 67 14.59 23.99 -9.22
CA THR A 67 14.73 23.11 -10.40
C THR A 67 16.09 23.30 -11.08
N ARG A 68 16.65 22.24 -11.69
CA ARG A 68 17.89 22.33 -12.51
C ARG A 68 17.75 23.28 -13.68
N LYS A 69 16.57 23.31 -14.31
CA LYS A 69 16.23 24.26 -15.39
C LYS A 69 16.22 25.71 -14.87
N GLY A 70 15.75 25.92 -13.64
CA GLY A 70 15.84 27.20 -12.94
C GLY A 70 17.28 27.62 -12.66
N LEU A 71 18.13 26.68 -12.19
CA LEU A 71 19.56 26.92 -12.00
C LEU A 71 20.27 27.24 -13.32
N SER A 72 20.01 26.46 -14.37
CA SER A 72 20.56 26.68 -15.71
C SER A 72 20.18 28.06 -16.25
N LYS A 73 18.89 28.42 -16.18
CA LYS A 73 18.41 29.74 -16.61
C LYS A 73 19.07 30.86 -15.80
N HIS A 74 19.21 30.69 -14.49
CA HIS A 74 19.89 31.66 -13.65
C HIS A 74 21.37 31.80 -14.00
N MET A 75 22.10 30.69 -14.13
CA MET A 75 23.53 30.69 -14.47
C MET A 75 23.79 31.31 -15.85
N SER A 76 22.87 31.17 -16.81
CA SER A 76 22.98 31.84 -18.13
C SER A 76 22.92 33.38 -18.06
N SER A 77 22.36 33.92 -16.98
CA SER A 77 22.26 35.37 -16.72
C SER A 77 23.02 35.80 -15.46
N CYS A 78 23.82 34.90 -14.87
CA CYS A 78 24.49 35.16 -13.60
C CYS A 78 25.76 35.97 -13.85
N GLN A 79 25.82 37.19 -13.31
CA GLN A 79 26.99 38.06 -13.47
C GLN A 79 28.29 37.38 -13.03
N GLY A 80 28.24 36.64 -11.92
CA GLY A 80 29.39 35.87 -11.41
C GLY A 80 29.81 34.68 -12.27
N VAL A 81 28.98 34.23 -13.23
CA VAL A 81 29.34 33.20 -14.22
C VAL A 81 29.85 33.85 -15.50
N SER A 82 29.26 34.97 -15.92
CA SER A 82 29.72 35.73 -17.09
C SER A 82 31.09 36.39 -16.90
N SER A 83 31.51 36.62 -15.66
CA SER A 83 32.84 37.14 -15.32
C SER A 83 33.92 36.07 -15.24
N LEU A 84 33.59 34.80 -15.48
CA LEU A 84 34.56 33.70 -15.39
C LEU A 84 35.37 33.57 -16.69
N HIS A 85 36.68 33.35 -16.53
CA HIS A 85 37.57 32.98 -17.63
C HIS A 85 37.56 31.46 -17.82
N PHE A 86 37.32 31.01 -19.05
CA PHE A 86 37.31 29.59 -19.45
C PHE A 86 38.64 29.22 -20.12
N PRO A 87 39.07 27.93 -20.08
CA PRO A 87 38.35 26.75 -19.60
C PRO A 87 38.25 26.65 -18.07
N LEU A 88 37.19 26.01 -17.57
CA LEU A 88 36.97 25.79 -16.15
C LEU A 88 36.60 24.33 -15.83
N PRO A 89 37.18 23.72 -14.78
CA PRO A 89 36.76 22.42 -14.32
C PRO A 89 35.36 22.49 -13.69
N CYS A 90 34.54 21.47 -13.94
CA CYS A 90 33.28 21.28 -13.24
C CYS A 90 33.55 21.09 -11.75
N PRO A 91 32.91 21.86 -10.85
CA PRO A 91 33.17 21.78 -9.41
C PRO A 91 32.71 20.45 -8.78
N CYS A 92 31.98 19.61 -9.50
CA CYS A 92 31.49 18.32 -8.99
C CYS A 92 32.33 17.12 -9.44
N CYS A 93 32.89 17.14 -10.65
CA CYS A 93 33.54 15.96 -11.24
C CYS A 93 34.91 16.26 -11.87
N GLY A 94 35.34 17.52 -11.85
CA GLY A 94 36.59 17.96 -12.48
C GLY A 94 36.57 18.07 -14.01
N TYR A 95 35.49 17.71 -14.69
CA TYR A 95 35.39 17.79 -16.17
C TYR A 95 35.63 19.22 -16.68
N ILE A 96 36.63 19.40 -17.54
CA ILE A 96 37.01 20.72 -18.08
C ILE A 96 35.98 21.18 -19.11
N CYS A 97 35.31 22.27 -18.80
CA CYS A 97 34.33 22.92 -19.66
C CYS A 97 34.99 24.08 -20.38
N GLU A 98 35.03 24.02 -21.71
CA GLU A 98 35.70 25.03 -22.56
C GLU A 98 34.92 26.34 -22.65
N LYS A 99 33.60 26.30 -22.41
CA LYS A 99 32.71 27.45 -22.50
C LYS A 99 31.70 27.43 -21.35
N SER A 100 31.14 28.60 -21.06
CA SER A 100 30.05 28.75 -20.08
C SER A 100 28.84 27.89 -20.39
N HIS A 101 28.48 27.75 -21.67
CA HIS A 101 27.41 26.86 -22.12
C HIS A 101 27.69 25.39 -21.82
N ASP A 102 28.95 24.96 -21.96
CA ASP A 102 29.35 23.57 -21.71
C ASP A 102 29.32 23.28 -20.21
N LEU A 103 29.77 24.22 -19.37
CA LEU A 103 29.64 24.12 -17.92
C LEU A 103 28.18 24.08 -17.47
N LEU A 104 27.31 24.87 -18.11
CA LEU A 104 25.87 24.85 -17.88
C LEU A 104 25.26 23.48 -18.20
N GLN A 105 25.46 22.97 -19.41
CA GLN A 105 24.94 21.66 -19.83
C GLN A 105 25.51 20.53 -18.98
N HIS A 106 26.82 20.57 -18.72
CA HIS A 106 27.48 19.58 -17.90
C HIS A 106 26.96 19.63 -16.46
N SER A 107 26.76 20.79 -15.83
CA SER A 107 26.25 20.88 -14.45
C SER A 107 24.84 20.29 -14.27
N ILE A 108 24.00 20.34 -15.32
CA ILE A 108 22.67 19.73 -15.34
C ILE A 108 22.77 18.21 -15.44
N ASN A 109 23.74 17.72 -16.22
CA ASN A 109 23.89 16.32 -16.60
C ASN A 109 24.97 15.58 -15.82
N CYS A 110 25.72 16.26 -14.95
CA CYS A 110 26.84 15.68 -14.19
C CYS A 110 26.31 14.64 -13.20
N GLU A 111 26.67 13.39 -13.46
CA GLU A 111 26.28 12.21 -12.67
C GLU A 111 27.03 12.13 -11.33
N LEU A 112 28.21 12.76 -11.26
CA LEU A 112 29.14 12.80 -10.13
C LEU A 112 28.91 14.01 -9.20
N TRP A 113 27.73 14.63 -9.21
CA TRP A 113 27.33 15.47 -8.08
C TRP A 113 27.37 14.60 -6.82
N GLU A 114 28.43 14.72 -6.02
CA GLU A 114 28.66 13.98 -4.78
C GLU A 114 27.41 14.07 -3.89
N GLN A 115 26.56 13.05 -4.01
CA GLN A 115 25.74 12.58 -2.91
C GLN A 115 26.60 11.50 -2.29
N ASP A 116 26.99 11.71 -1.04
CA ASP A 116 27.96 10.95 -0.25
C ASP A 116 27.48 9.48 -0.08
N THR A 117 27.63 8.68 -1.15
CA THR A 117 26.88 7.42 -1.34
C THR A 117 27.24 6.31 -0.36
N SER A 118 28.46 6.30 0.18
CA SER A 118 28.88 5.33 1.19
C SER A 118 28.34 5.64 2.59
N ASN A 119 28.03 6.92 2.87
CA ASN A 119 27.53 7.37 4.16
C ASN A 119 26.02 7.12 4.28
N ASP A 120 25.27 7.21 3.18
CA ASP A 120 23.81 7.12 3.21
C ASP A 120 23.28 5.73 3.60
N GLU A 121 23.94 4.63 3.19
CA GLU A 121 23.53 3.28 3.61
C GLU A 121 23.80 3.03 5.10
N GLN A 122 24.94 3.50 5.61
CA GLN A 122 25.26 3.41 7.03
C GLN A 122 24.29 4.26 7.86
N VAL A 123 23.95 5.46 7.37
CA VAL A 123 22.97 6.35 8.02
C VAL A 123 21.57 5.73 8.04
N LEU A 124 21.15 5.04 6.97
CA LEU A 124 19.90 4.28 6.97
C LEU A 124 19.94 3.10 7.95
N ALA A 125 21.06 2.37 8.00
CA ALA A 125 21.21 1.25 8.94
C ALA A 125 21.17 1.73 10.41
N ASP A 126 21.84 2.85 10.70
CA ASP A 126 21.82 3.49 12.01
C ASP A 126 20.39 3.96 12.38
N PHE A 127 19.68 4.57 11.41
CA PHE A 127 18.29 5.00 11.57
C PHE A 127 17.38 3.82 11.90
N ASP A 128 17.48 2.72 11.14
CA ASP A 128 16.66 1.53 11.32
C ASP A 128 16.89 0.91 12.72
N LYS A 129 18.15 0.88 13.15
CA LYS A 129 18.53 0.39 14.48
C LYS A 129 17.94 1.25 15.59
N GLU A 130 18.06 2.57 15.49
CA GLU A 130 17.50 3.52 16.47
C GLU A 130 15.97 3.43 16.49
N LEU A 131 15.33 3.31 15.33
CA LEU A 131 13.89 3.19 15.22
C LEU A 131 13.37 1.91 15.89
N VAL A 132 14.03 0.78 15.68
CA VAL A 132 13.69 -0.48 16.36
C VAL A 132 13.89 -0.35 17.87
N GLN A 133 14.93 0.34 18.32
CA GLN A 133 15.18 0.59 19.74
C GLN A 133 14.07 1.46 20.36
N VAL A 134 13.66 2.54 19.68
CA VAL A 134 12.61 3.47 20.15
C VAL A 134 11.24 2.81 20.17
N THR A 135 10.89 2.11 19.09
CA THR A 135 9.59 1.43 18.96
C THR A 135 9.52 0.12 19.76
N ARG A 136 10.67 -0.39 20.22
CA ARG A 136 10.85 -1.70 20.87
C ARG A 136 10.30 -2.88 20.06
N HIS A 137 9.98 -2.68 18.77
CA HIS A 137 9.33 -3.69 17.95
C HIS A 137 9.59 -3.49 16.43
N PRO A 138 10.23 -4.45 15.74
CA PRO A 138 10.58 -4.32 14.32
C PRO A 138 9.41 -4.05 13.37
N ALA A 139 8.22 -4.60 13.64
CA ALA A 139 7.05 -4.35 12.79
C ALA A 139 6.50 -2.92 12.96
N ALA A 140 6.59 -2.35 14.16
CA ALA A 140 6.13 -0.97 14.42
C ALA A 140 7.09 0.04 13.80
N ALA A 141 8.40 -0.24 13.87
CA ALA A 141 9.43 0.46 13.11
C ALA A 141 9.07 0.50 11.61
N ARG A 142 8.90 -0.68 10.99
CA ARG A 142 8.53 -0.78 9.56
C ARG A 142 7.23 -0.06 9.20
N TYR A 143 6.20 -0.17 10.02
CA TYR A 143 4.94 0.55 9.80
C TYR A 143 5.14 2.07 9.81
N THR A 144 5.98 2.57 10.72
CA THR A 144 6.33 4.00 10.81
C THR A 144 7.09 4.46 9.55
N GLU A 145 8.00 3.63 9.03
CA GLU A 145 8.73 3.92 7.79
C GLU A 145 7.85 4.00 6.55
N GLN A 146 6.73 3.26 6.53
CA GLN A 146 5.74 3.34 5.44
C GLN A 146 4.93 4.64 5.49
N MET A 147 4.81 5.26 6.68
CA MET A 147 4.01 6.46 6.89
C MET A 147 4.79 7.77 6.75
N PHE A 148 6.11 7.76 6.91
CA PHE A 148 6.91 8.98 6.98
C PHE A 148 8.23 8.90 6.20
N GLU A 149 8.69 10.03 5.64
CA GLU A 149 10.00 10.09 4.99
C GLU A 149 11.11 10.19 6.06
N LYS A 150 12.14 9.34 5.95
CA LYS A 150 13.32 9.37 6.84
C LYS A 150 14.18 10.59 6.56
N ALA A 151 14.64 11.26 7.60
CA ALA A 151 15.59 12.35 7.51
C ALA A 151 16.65 12.28 8.61
N GLU A 152 17.85 12.67 8.26
CA GLU A 152 18.91 13.03 9.19
C GLU A 152 18.81 14.55 9.42
N LEU A 153 18.83 14.93 10.69
CA LEU A 153 18.96 16.30 11.14
C LEU A 153 20.40 16.50 11.60
N ARG A 154 21.07 17.51 11.07
CA ARG A 154 22.34 18.00 11.62
C ARG A 154 22.11 19.34 12.30
N LEU A 155 22.38 19.39 13.58
CA LEU A 155 22.31 20.61 14.40
C LEU A 155 23.56 21.48 14.17
N GLU A 156 23.52 22.74 14.59
CA GLU A 156 24.62 23.71 14.35
C GLU A 156 25.91 23.32 15.10
N ASP A 157 25.80 22.59 16.20
CA ASP A 157 26.92 22.02 16.97
C ASP A 157 27.52 20.75 16.34
N GLY A 158 26.95 20.29 15.21
CA GLY A 158 27.36 19.07 14.53
C GLY A 158 26.69 17.80 15.05
N GLU A 159 25.80 17.88 16.05
CA GLU A 159 25.04 16.74 16.52
C GLU A 159 24.12 16.20 15.43
N ARG A 160 24.00 14.87 15.40
CA ARG A 160 23.19 14.13 14.45
C ARG A 160 21.95 13.57 15.16
N ALA A 161 20.78 13.83 14.61
CA ALA A 161 19.54 13.22 15.05
C ALA A 161 18.76 12.65 13.87
N PHE A 162 17.91 11.67 14.14
CA PHE A 162 17.02 11.08 13.13
C PHE A 162 15.60 11.58 13.31
N ALA A 163 14.93 11.85 12.19
CA ALA A 163 13.59 12.38 12.19
C ALA A 163 12.73 11.78 11.08
N PHE A 164 11.43 11.81 11.33
CA PHE A 164 10.40 11.54 10.34
C PHE A 164 9.81 12.85 9.86
N ILE A 165 9.81 13.05 8.54
CA ILE A 165 9.14 14.18 7.92
C ILE A 165 7.70 13.77 7.62
N ILE A 166 6.77 14.48 8.27
CA ILE A 166 5.37 14.47 7.88
C ILE A 166 5.24 15.30 6.61
N SER A 167 4.76 14.69 5.53
CA SER A 167 4.41 15.42 4.31
C SER A 167 3.46 16.57 4.68
N HIS A 168 3.82 17.81 4.34
CA HIS A 168 3.05 19.04 4.59
C HIS A 168 3.14 19.69 5.99
N GLY A 169 4.07 19.28 6.87
CA GLY A 169 4.34 19.99 8.13
C GLY A 169 5.55 20.93 8.06
N SER A 170 5.42 22.17 8.51
CA SER A 170 6.57 23.01 8.90
C SER A 170 6.71 23.03 10.41
N LYS A 171 7.88 22.63 10.95
CA LYS A 171 8.21 22.78 12.37
C LYS A 171 9.44 23.68 12.55
N ARG A 172 9.41 24.52 13.57
CA ARG A 172 10.56 25.27 14.08
C ARG A 172 10.97 24.70 15.44
N PHE A 173 12.27 24.61 15.71
CA PHE A 173 12.76 24.32 17.05
C PHE A 173 12.38 25.47 18.00
N ARG A 174 12.10 25.14 19.27
CA ARG A 174 11.60 26.11 20.27
C ARG A 174 12.58 27.24 20.57
N ASP A 175 13.86 27.01 20.35
CA ASP A 175 14.99 27.90 20.64
C ASP A 175 15.44 28.74 19.43
N GLY A 176 14.83 28.54 18.25
CA GLY A 176 15.25 29.20 17.02
C GLY A 176 16.51 28.61 16.37
N SER A 177 17.02 27.48 16.88
CA SER A 177 18.12 26.74 16.28
C SER A 177 17.74 26.25 14.88
N LYS A 178 18.74 26.19 13.99
CA LYS A 178 18.57 25.70 12.62
C LYS A 178 19.12 24.28 12.55
N ALA A 179 18.29 23.35 12.10
CA ALA A 179 18.78 22.04 11.68
C ALA A 179 18.89 22.00 10.16
N HIS A 180 20.01 21.46 9.68
CA HIS A 180 20.13 21.01 8.31
C HIS A 180 19.39 19.68 8.16
N VAL A 181 18.25 19.71 7.45
CA VAL A 181 17.45 18.53 7.18
C VAL A 181 17.97 17.85 5.91
N ARG A 182 18.44 16.61 6.03
CA ARG A 182 18.87 15.75 4.94
C ARG A 182 17.92 14.56 4.83
N ILE A 183 17.07 14.53 3.80
CA ILE A 183 16.20 13.37 3.55
C ILE A 183 17.09 12.20 3.13
N VAL A 184 16.98 11.08 3.84
CA VAL A 184 17.76 9.87 3.58
C VAL A 184 16.86 8.89 2.84
N LYS A 185 17.21 8.57 1.59
CA LYS A 185 16.44 7.63 0.77
C LYS A 185 17.26 6.38 0.51
N ARG A 186 16.64 5.21 0.69
CA ARG A 186 17.23 3.96 0.21
C ARG A 186 17.35 4.06 -1.30
N ARG A 187 18.57 4.06 -1.83
CA ARG A 187 18.73 3.82 -3.27
C ARG A 187 18.20 2.42 -3.55
N VAL A 188 17.43 2.28 -4.62
CA VAL A 188 17.29 1.00 -5.31
C VAL A 188 18.62 0.80 -6.03
N PRO A 189 19.47 -0.17 -5.64
CA PRO A 189 20.80 -0.31 -6.24
C PRO A 189 20.68 -0.51 -7.76
N GLU A 190 21.45 0.23 -8.53
CA GLU A 190 21.37 0.23 -10.01
C GLU A 190 22.10 -0.95 -10.66
N VAL A 191 22.77 -1.81 -9.88
CA VAL A 191 23.33 -3.07 -10.38
C VAL A 191 23.03 -4.19 -9.38
N ILE A 192 21.83 -4.75 -9.47
CA ILE A 192 21.59 -6.05 -8.82
C ILE A 192 22.21 -7.10 -9.74
N LYS A 193 23.18 -7.86 -9.24
CA LYS A 193 23.69 -9.04 -9.94
C LYS A 193 22.48 -9.94 -10.25
N ASN A 194 22.39 -10.45 -11.46
CA ASN A 194 21.35 -11.42 -11.82
C ASN A 194 21.59 -12.72 -11.04
N THR A 195 21.12 -12.75 -9.79
CA THR A 195 21.15 -13.95 -8.95
C THR A 195 20.25 -14.98 -9.60
N LYS A 196 20.70 -16.23 -9.68
CA LYS A 196 19.87 -17.30 -10.24
C LYS A 196 18.65 -17.49 -9.34
N LEU A 197 17.48 -17.71 -9.95
CA LEU A 197 16.21 -17.79 -9.22
C LEU A 197 16.21 -18.89 -8.17
N ASP A 198 16.83 -20.04 -8.46
CA ASP A 198 17.01 -21.15 -7.50
C ASP A 198 17.70 -20.69 -6.20
N SER A 199 18.75 -19.89 -6.34
CA SER A 199 19.58 -19.39 -5.26
C SER A 199 18.79 -18.40 -4.40
N VAL A 200 18.00 -17.53 -5.05
CA VAL A 200 17.11 -16.59 -4.36
C VAL A 200 15.98 -17.32 -3.64
N LEU A 201 15.33 -18.29 -4.27
CA LEU A 201 14.26 -19.06 -3.62
C LEU A 201 14.80 -19.89 -2.43
N ALA A 202 16.02 -20.41 -2.53
CA ALA A 202 16.66 -21.18 -1.46
C ALA A 202 17.08 -20.31 -0.25
N SER A 203 17.47 -19.05 -0.49
CA SER A 203 17.92 -18.12 0.56
C SER A 203 16.79 -17.58 1.43
N HIS A 204 15.54 -17.65 0.97
CA HIS A 204 14.40 -17.11 1.69
C HIS A 204 13.45 -18.21 2.19
N ALA A 205 13.01 -18.07 3.45
CA ALA A 205 12.14 -19.06 4.09
C ALA A 205 10.84 -19.30 3.29
N TYR A 206 10.25 -18.24 2.71
CA TYR A 206 9.06 -18.34 1.88
C TYR A 206 9.36 -18.76 0.44
N GLY A 207 10.59 -18.53 -0.06
CA GLY A 207 11.03 -18.99 -1.37
C GLY A 207 11.00 -20.51 -1.51
N ARG A 208 11.27 -21.24 -0.41
CA ARG A 208 11.18 -22.71 -0.33
C ARG A 208 9.78 -23.28 -0.53
N LEU A 209 8.75 -22.44 -0.49
CA LEU A 209 7.39 -22.85 -0.82
C LEU A 209 7.24 -23.12 -2.32
N VAL A 210 8.14 -22.59 -3.15
CA VAL A 210 8.08 -22.70 -4.60
C VAL A 210 9.01 -23.80 -5.09
N CYS A 211 8.46 -24.83 -5.73
CA CYS A 211 9.25 -25.79 -6.49
C CYS A 211 9.59 -25.16 -7.85
N LEU A 212 10.85 -24.80 -8.07
CA LEU A 212 11.29 -24.15 -9.30
C LEU A 212 11.08 -25.04 -10.54
N GLU A 213 11.10 -26.37 -10.36
CA GLU A 213 10.87 -27.32 -11.45
C GLU A 213 9.48 -27.17 -12.09
N ASP A 214 8.50 -26.64 -11.34
CA ASP A 214 7.14 -26.36 -11.83
C ASP A 214 7.13 -25.15 -12.78
N TYR A 215 8.20 -24.37 -12.83
CA TYR A 215 8.27 -23.09 -13.52
C TYR A 215 9.20 -23.14 -14.74
N ARG A 216 8.87 -22.32 -15.72
CA ARG A 216 9.71 -22.01 -16.88
C ARG A 216 9.75 -20.51 -17.11
N LEU A 217 10.86 -20.03 -17.63
CA LEU A 217 10.99 -18.63 -18.00
C LEU A 217 10.00 -18.33 -19.13
N LEU A 218 9.22 -17.25 -18.97
CA LEU A 218 8.38 -16.72 -20.03
C LEU A 218 9.28 -15.90 -20.96
N ASP A 219 9.62 -16.46 -22.12
CA ASP A 219 10.45 -15.81 -23.13
C ASP A 219 9.61 -15.30 -24.30
N ASN A 220 10.23 -14.49 -25.18
CA ASN A 220 9.56 -13.86 -26.31
C ASN A 220 9.05 -14.83 -27.39
N LYS A 221 9.35 -16.13 -27.27
CA LYS A 221 8.93 -17.16 -28.23
C LYS A 221 7.74 -17.96 -27.71
N ASP A 222 7.33 -17.75 -26.46
CA ASP A 222 6.23 -18.47 -25.86
C ASP A 222 4.90 -18.13 -26.55
N PRO A 223 4.09 -19.13 -26.94
CA PRO A 223 2.78 -18.90 -27.56
C PRO A 223 1.87 -17.94 -26.80
N ILE A 224 1.99 -17.88 -25.46
CA ILE A 224 1.25 -16.96 -24.59
C ILE A 224 1.43 -15.48 -25.00
N TRP A 225 2.55 -15.14 -25.63
CA TRP A 225 2.82 -13.78 -26.14
C TRP A 225 1.87 -13.34 -27.25
N HIS A 226 1.41 -14.28 -28.05
CA HIS A 226 0.69 -13.99 -29.29
C HIS A 226 -0.80 -14.33 -29.18
N LEU A 227 -1.25 -14.77 -28.00
CA LEU A 227 -2.66 -15.06 -27.77
C LEU A 227 -3.50 -13.78 -27.89
N PRO A 228 -4.47 -13.72 -28.82
CA PRO A 228 -5.34 -12.56 -28.97
C PRO A 228 -6.23 -12.41 -27.73
N PHE A 229 -6.24 -11.20 -27.17
CA PHE A 229 -6.91 -10.88 -25.92
C PHE A 229 -8.43 -11.14 -25.90
N PRO A 230 -9.23 -10.73 -26.91
CA PRO A 230 -10.69 -10.78 -26.82
C PRO A 230 -11.26 -12.19 -26.60
N GLU A 231 -10.53 -13.20 -27.06
CA GLU A 231 -10.97 -14.60 -27.06
C GLU A 231 -10.31 -15.43 -25.94
N ASN A 232 -9.22 -14.93 -25.34
CA ASN A 232 -8.37 -15.72 -24.44
C ASN A 232 -8.15 -15.08 -23.06
N GLY A 233 -8.79 -13.95 -22.75
CA GLY A 233 -8.55 -13.20 -21.51
C GLY A 233 -8.66 -14.06 -20.24
N GLU A 234 -9.69 -14.91 -20.13
CA GLU A 234 -9.85 -15.81 -18.98
C GLU A 234 -8.77 -16.89 -18.93
N SER A 235 -8.41 -17.49 -20.07
CA SER A 235 -7.35 -18.50 -20.13
C SER A 235 -5.99 -17.90 -19.77
N LEU A 236 -5.69 -16.71 -20.30
CA LEU A 236 -4.50 -15.94 -19.94
C LEU A 236 -4.47 -15.63 -18.45
N ALA A 237 -5.61 -15.28 -17.83
CA ALA A 237 -5.69 -15.02 -16.40
C ALA A 237 -5.26 -16.22 -15.57
N ARG A 238 -5.80 -17.39 -15.92
CA ARG A 238 -5.49 -18.65 -15.26
C ARG A 238 -4.04 -19.09 -15.47
N MET A 239 -3.49 -18.88 -16.67
CA MET A 239 -2.09 -19.21 -16.97
C MET A 239 -1.09 -18.31 -16.23
N LEU A 240 -1.44 -17.05 -16.02
CA LEU A 240 -0.61 -16.07 -15.33
C LEU A 240 -0.83 -16.07 -13.82
N GLU A 241 -1.88 -16.71 -13.32
CA GLU A 241 -2.07 -16.97 -11.90
C GLU A 241 -0.94 -17.84 -11.34
N GLY A 242 -0.30 -17.38 -10.28
CA GLY A 242 0.82 -18.10 -9.66
C GLY A 242 2.17 -17.89 -10.35
N LEU A 243 2.30 -16.95 -11.29
CA LEU A 243 3.59 -16.58 -11.88
C LEU A 243 4.55 -15.96 -10.85
N LEU A 244 5.84 -16.04 -11.15
CA LEU A 244 6.89 -15.36 -10.38
C LEU A 244 7.44 -14.20 -11.18
N ILE A 245 7.61 -13.04 -10.54
CA ILE A 245 8.34 -11.91 -11.09
C ILE A 245 9.61 -11.76 -10.26
N GLN A 246 10.75 -12.02 -10.88
CA GLN A 246 12.07 -11.84 -10.27
C GLN A 246 12.62 -10.47 -10.68
N SER A 247 12.94 -9.62 -9.71
CA SER A 247 13.63 -8.34 -9.91
C SER A 247 14.88 -8.31 -9.01
N GLY A 248 15.98 -8.88 -9.50
CA GLY A 248 17.19 -9.05 -8.69
C GLY A 248 17.01 -10.17 -7.65
N ASP A 249 17.20 -9.83 -6.37
CA ASP A 249 16.98 -10.73 -5.24
C ASP A 249 15.51 -10.74 -4.77
N ASP A 250 14.68 -9.81 -5.26
CA ASP A 250 13.26 -9.81 -4.95
C ASP A 250 12.49 -10.75 -5.89
N VAL A 251 11.64 -11.58 -5.31
CA VAL A 251 10.73 -12.48 -6.06
C VAL A 251 9.30 -12.25 -5.59
N LEU A 252 8.45 -11.84 -6.52
CA LEU A 252 7.02 -11.64 -6.31
C LEU A 252 6.25 -12.84 -6.88
N LEU A 253 5.49 -13.55 -6.05
CA LEU A 253 4.53 -14.56 -6.47
C LEU A 253 3.17 -13.90 -6.66
N ALA A 254 2.70 -13.78 -7.91
CA ALA A 254 1.38 -13.23 -8.20
C ALA A 254 0.29 -14.27 -7.92
N LEU A 255 -0.69 -13.91 -7.11
CA LEU A 255 -1.81 -14.78 -6.71
C LEU A 255 -3.11 -14.42 -7.41
N LYS A 256 -3.28 -13.15 -7.76
CA LYS A 256 -4.41 -12.68 -8.55
C LYS A 256 -3.91 -11.68 -9.56
N VAL A 257 -4.42 -11.82 -10.78
CA VAL A 257 -4.15 -10.92 -11.88
C VAL A 257 -5.45 -10.42 -12.50
N GLU A 258 -5.48 -9.17 -12.93
CA GLU A 258 -6.60 -8.52 -13.62
C GLU A 258 -6.14 -8.00 -14.97
N PHE A 259 -7.02 -8.00 -15.98
CA PHE A 259 -6.64 -7.68 -17.36
C PHE A 259 -6.93 -6.23 -17.74
N GLY A 260 -6.07 -5.65 -18.57
CA GLY A 260 -6.24 -4.34 -19.20
C GLY A 260 -5.92 -4.40 -20.70
N LEU A 261 -6.54 -3.50 -21.49
CA LEU A 261 -6.43 -3.44 -22.94
C LEU A 261 -5.09 -2.80 -23.43
N GLU A 262 -4.73 -3.19 -24.68
CA GLU A 262 -3.57 -2.83 -25.54
C GLU A 262 -2.28 -2.35 -24.85
N GLY A 263 -1.25 -3.20 -24.93
CA GLY A 263 0.12 -2.86 -24.55
C GLY A 263 0.97 -2.45 -25.75
N ASP A 264 1.63 -1.30 -25.65
CA ASP A 264 2.47 -0.75 -26.73
C ASP A 264 3.91 -1.30 -26.78
N ASN A 265 4.25 -2.34 -26.00
CA ASN A 265 5.67 -2.65 -25.73
C ASN A 265 6.03 -4.13 -25.72
N ALA A 266 7.33 -4.40 -25.92
CA ALA A 266 7.98 -5.67 -25.61
C ALA A 266 7.77 -6.05 -24.13
N PHE A 267 7.79 -7.35 -23.84
CA PHE A 267 7.43 -7.85 -22.51
C PHE A 267 8.22 -7.23 -21.38
N ARG A 268 7.49 -6.67 -20.43
CA ARG A 268 8.06 -6.03 -19.25
C ARG A 268 7.11 -6.13 -18.07
N ALA A 269 7.68 -6.42 -16.91
CA ALA A 269 7.06 -6.11 -15.64
C ALA A 269 7.50 -4.70 -15.24
N ASP A 270 6.55 -3.79 -15.05
CA ASP A 270 6.81 -2.40 -14.69
C ASP A 270 5.86 -1.97 -13.57
N ASN A 271 6.32 -1.01 -12.75
CA ASN A 271 5.43 -0.26 -11.88
C ASN A 271 4.83 0.91 -12.66
N VAL A 272 3.52 0.86 -12.86
CA VAL A 272 2.75 1.90 -13.55
C VAL A 272 1.93 2.67 -12.52
N TYR A 273 1.98 3.99 -12.55
CA TYR A 273 1.08 4.80 -11.74
C TYR A 273 -0.27 4.96 -12.47
N HIS A 274 -1.30 4.27 -11.98
CA HIS A 274 -2.64 4.24 -12.59
C HIS A 274 -3.69 4.33 -11.49
N ASP A 275 -4.80 5.05 -11.73
CA ASP A 275 -5.86 5.34 -10.74
C ASP A 275 -5.33 5.79 -9.37
N HIS A 276 -4.31 6.65 -9.37
CA HIS A 276 -3.66 7.14 -8.14
C HIS A 276 -2.89 6.08 -7.30
N THR A 277 -2.55 4.92 -7.87
CA THR A 277 -1.84 3.81 -7.18
C THR A 277 -0.66 3.26 -8.00
N HIS A 278 0.36 2.69 -7.33
CA HIS A 278 1.52 2.08 -8.00
C HIS A 278 1.31 0.60 -8.32
N LYS A 279 0.94 0.33 -9.56
CA LYS A 279 0.50 -0.97 -10.06
C LYS A 279 1.64 -1.80 -10.64
N VAL A 280 1.82 -3.05 -10.21
CA VAL A 280 2.70 -4.00 -10.93
C VAL A 280 1.96 -4.50 -12.16
N MET A 281 2.41 -4.08 -13.32
CA MET A 281 1.84 -4.44 -14.61
C MET A 281 2.81 -5.31 -15.40
N ILE A 282 2.32 -6.42 -15.92
CA ILE A 282 2.98 -7.29 -16.89
C ILE A 282 2.34 -6.97 -18.24
N SER A 283 3.13 -6.40 -19.15
CA SER A 283 2.63 -6.01 -20.47
C SER A 283 3.29 -6.86 -21.56
N THR A 284 2.53 -7.18 -22.60
CA THR A 284 3.00 -7.67 -23.91
C THR A 284 2.52 -6.73 -25.01
N VAL A 285 2.86 -7.05 -26.26
CA VAL A 285 2.37 -6.33 -27.45
C VAL A 285 0.86 -6.53 -27.67
N LYS A 286 0.24 -7.56 -27.09
CA LYS A 286 -1.16 -7.93 -27.35
C LYS A 286 -2.09 -7.78 -26.15
N TRP A 287 -1.55 -7.73 -24.93
CA TRP A 287 -2.33 -7.65 -23.71
C TRP A 287 -1.50 -7.07 -22.56
N CYS A 288 -2.18 -6.47 -21.58
CA CYS A 288 -1.59 -6.03 -20.31
C CYS A 288 -2.33 -6.67 -19.14
N VAL A 289 -1.59 -7.00 -18.08
CA VAL A 289 -2.11 -7.66 -16.89
C VAL A 289 -1.57 -6.97 -15.65
N LEU A 290 -2.45 -6.75 -14.69
CA LEU A 290 -2.21 -6.14 -13.40
C LEU A 290 -2.16 -7.20 -12.31
N ALA A 291 -1.06 -7.29 -11.56
CA ALA A 291 -1.06 -8.09 -10.33
C ALA A 291 -1.82 -7.35 -9.22
N THR A 292 -2.94 -7.92 -8.75
CA THR A 292 -3.79 -7.33 -7.71
C THR A 292 -3.74 -8.05 -6.37
N LEU A 293 -3.11 -9.23 -6.32
CA LEU A 293 -2.76 -9.91 -5.09
C LEU A 293 -1.43 -10.63 -5.31
N ALA A 294 -0.48 -10.47 -4.41
CA ALA A 294 0.82 -11.12 -4.51
C ALA A 294 1.47 -11.35 -3.15
N VAL A 295 2.48 -12.21 -3.12
CA VAL A 295 3.35 -12.43 -1.96
C VAL A 295 4.80 -12.21 -2.38
N MET A 296 5.51 -11.36 -1.65
CA MET A 296 6.97 -11.29 -1.74
C MET A 296 7.57 -12.52 -1.06
N LEU A 297 8.26 -13.35 -1.84
CA LEU A 297 8.88 -14.58 -1.33
C LEU A 297 10.15 -14.31 -0.53
N THR A 298 10.67 -13.08 -0.56
CA THR A 298 11.85 -12.68 0.20
C THR A 298 11.55 -12.53 1.69
N ASP A 299 10.44 -11.89 2.03
CA ASP A 299 10.09 -11.53 3.41
C ASP A 299 8.68 -11.98 3.84
N GLY A 300 7.89 -12.55 2.93
CA GLY A 300 6.51 -12.98 3.18
C GLY A 300 5.48 -11.86 3.08
N THR A 301 5.87 -10.65 2.68
CA THR A 301 4.97 -9.51 2.60
C THR A 301 3.85 -9.77 1.60
N VAL A 302 2.62 -9.54 2.05
CA VAL A 302 1.41 -9.76 1.24
C VAL A 302 0.99 -8.42 0.68
N VAL A 303 1.02 -8.33 -0.65
CA VAL A 303 0.60 -7.14 -1.39
C VAL A 303 -0.83 -7.36 -1.85
N VAL A 304 -1.75 -6.56 -1.33
CA VAL A 304 -3.17 -6.61 -1.69
C VAL A 304 -3.55 -5.33 -2.41
N GLY A 305 -4.21 -5.47 -3.54
CA GLY A 305 -4.60 -4.36 -4.37
C GLY A 305 -3.48 -3.88 -5.29
N PRO A 306 -3.79 -2.88 -6.12
CA PRO A 306 -2.87 -2.38 -7.12
C PRO A 306 -1.76 -1.50 -6.57
N ASP A 307 -1.60 -1.31 -5.25
CA ASP A 307 -0.56 -0.44 -4.67
C ASP A 307 0.63 -1.27 -4.15
N ASN A 308 1.58 -1.58 -5.02
CA ASN A 308 2.80 -2.28 -4.67
C ASN A 308 3.96 -1.30 -4.48
N LYS A 309 4.10 -0.78 -3.26
CA LYS A 309 5.19 0.12 -2.88
C LYS A 309 6.50 -0.59 -2.58
N VAL A 310 6.46 -1.90 -2.36
CA VAL A 310 7.60 -2.67 -1.82
C VAL A 310 8.37 -3.34 -2.95
N PHE A 311 7.67 -3.90 -3.94
CA PHE A 311 8.29 -4.53 -5.09
C PHE A 311 8.44 -3.54 -6.24
N CYS A 312 9.68 -3.28 -6.65
CA CYS A 312 10.01 -2.43 -7.79
C CYS A 312 10.55 -3.28 -8.95
N PRO A 313 9.70 -3.74 -9.87
CA PRO A 313 10.17 -4.45 -11.05
C PRO A 313 11.02 -3.51 -11.91
N LYS A 314 12.15 -4.04 -12.38
CA LYS A 314 13.09 -3.38 -13.28
C LYS A 314 12.90 -3.86 -14.72
N LYS A 315 13.49 -3.15 -15.69
CA LYS A 315 13.56 -3.60 -17.11
C LYS A 315 14.20 -4.98 -17.28
N THR A 316 15.06 -5.37 -16.35
CA THR A 316 15.73 -6.69 -16.34
C THR A 316 14.94 -7.75 -15.58
N SER A 317 13.72 -7.45 -15.13
CA SER A 317 12.90 -8.42 -14.41
C SER A 317 12.58 -9.61 -15.30
N ARG A 318 12.59 -10.79 -14.70
CA ARG A 318 12.27 -12.05 -15.37
C ARG A 318 10.94 -12.53 -14.85
N VAL A 319 10.06 -12.95 -15.76
CA VAL A 319 8.79 -13.56 -15.40
C VAL A 319 8.85 -15.05 -15.65
N TRP A 320 8.42 -15.81 -14.67
CA TRP A 320 8.41 -17.26 -14.71
C TRP A 320 6.96 -17.72 -14.57
N ILE A 321 6.51 -18.52 -15.52
CA ILE A 321 5.17 -19.08 -15.53
C ILE A 321 5.23 -20.57 -15.20
N LYS A 322 4.12 -21.13 -14.75
CA LYS A 322 4.04 -22.57 -14.50
C LYS A 322 4.06 -23.34 -15.83
N LYS A 323 4.70 -24.51 -15.83
CA LYS A 323 4.74 -25.42 -16.98
C LYS A 323 3.36 -25.99 -17.30
N ASP A 324 2.58 -26.31 -16.27
CA ASP A 324 1.24 -26.88 -16.41
C ASP A 324 0.22 -26.15 -15.52
N PRO A 325 -0.55 -25.20 -16.06
CA PRO A 325 -1.47 -24.38 -15.27
C PRO A 325 -2.75 -25.14 -14.83
N GLY A 326 -3.06 -26.28 -15.45
CA GLY A 326 -4.37 -26.95 -15.35
C GLY A 326 -4.70 -27.61 -14.00
N GLN A 327 -3.71 -27.96 -13.18
CA GLN A 327 -3.93 -28.68 -11.90
C GLN A 327 -3.82 -27.81 -10.63
N HIS A 328 -3.54 -26.50 -10.75
CA HIS A 328 -2.82 -25.80 -9.68
C HIS A 328 -3.54 -24.71 -8.89
N LEU A 329 -4.84 -24.48 -9.08
CA LEU A 329 -5.60 -23.64 -8.14
C LEU A 329 -5.44 -24.16 -6.69
N TYR A 330 -5.39 -25.50 -6.54
CA TYR A 330 -5.21 -26.19 -5.27
C TYR A 330 -3.77 -26.18 -4.72
N ASN A 331 -2.73 -26.17 -5.56
CA ASN A 331 -1.34 -26.11 -5.08
C ASN A 331 -0.94 -24.70 -4.63
N THR A 332 -1.47 -23.67 -5.28
CA THR A 332 -1.32 -22.29 -4.81
C THR A 332 -2.05 -22.10 -3.47
N MET A 333 -3.24 -22.68 -3.32
CA MET A 333 -3.96 -22.75 -2.04
C MET A 333 -3.18 -23.50 -0.96
N ALA A 334 -2.71 -24.72 -1.22
CA ALA A 334 -1.96 -25.51 -0.25
C ALA A 334 -0.68 -24.77 0.21
N ARG A 335 0.01 -24.07 -0.70
CA ARG A 335 1.16 -23.21 -0.37
C ARG A 335 0.76 -22.01 0.51
N GLN A 336 -0.33 -21.31 0.18
CA GLN A 336 -0.83 -20.18 0.97
C GLN A 336 -1.32 -20.61 2.36
N LEU A 337 -2.01 -21.76 2.44
CA LEU A 337 -2.48 -22.34 3.68
C LEU A 337 -1.30 -22.72 4.58
N ARG A 338 -0.25 -23.36 4.04
CA ARG A 338 0.97 -23.71 4.80
C ARG A 338 1.76 -22.50 5.28
N SER A 339 1.81 -21.41 4.52
CA SER A 339 2.56 -20.20 4.90
C SER A 339 1.81 -19.30 5.88
N LYS A 340 0.49 -19.18 5.75
CA LYS A 340 -0.31 -18.19 6.50
C LYS A 340 -1.10 -18.78 7.68
N PHE A 341 -1.21 -20.10 7.77
CA PHE A 341 -1.84 -20.77 8.91
C PHE A 341 -0.80 -21.43 9.83
N ASN A 342 0.49 -21.17 9.58
CA ASN A 342 1.58 -21.56 10.48
C ASN A 342 1.67 -20.67 11.73
N ASP A 343 1.09 -19.47 11.69
CA ASP A 343 1.04 -18.50 12.80
C ASP A 343 -0.42 -18.13 13.12
N GLY A 344 -0.85 -18.43 14.35
CA GLY A 344 -2.19 -18.16 14.85
C GLY A 344 -2.58 -16.68 14.80
N ALA A 345 -1.62 -15.75 14.81
CA ALA A 345 -1.91 -14.31 14.76
C ALA A 345 -2.47 -13.84 13.41
N THR A 346 -2.15 -14.54 12.31
CA THR A 346 -2.58 -14.16 10.96
C THR A 346 -3.85 -14.88 10.50
N PHE A 347 -4.24 -15.93 11.23
CA PHE A 347 -5.37 -16.81 10.93
C PHE A 347 -6.68 -16.06 10.71
N ALA A 348 -7.09 -15.24 11.68
CA ALA A 348 -8.40 -14.60 11.69
C ALA A 348 -8.59 -13.62 10.52
N LEU A 349 -7.51 -12.95 10.12
CA LEU A 349 -7.53 -12.01 9.00
C LEU A 349 -7.74 -12.75 7.66
N TYR A 350 -7.11 -13.92 7.50
CA TYR A 350 -7.13 -14.66 6.24
C TYR A 350 -8.35 -15.55 6.05
N SER A 351 -8.83 -16.21 7.10
CA SER A 351 -10.03 -17.05 7.03
C SER A 351 -11.28 -16.24 6.67
N ALA A 352 -11.37 -14.99 7.13
CA ALA A 352 -12.48 -14.09 6.86
C ALA A 352 -12.57 -13.60 5.40
N VAL A 353 -11.45 -13.56 4.67
CA VAL A 353 -11.38 -13.02 3.30
C VAL A 353 -11.24 -14.11 2.23
N HIS A 354 -10.88 -15.34 2.60
CA HIS A 354 -10.66 -16.41 1.63
C HIS A 354 -12.00 -17.06 1.21
N PRO A 355 -12.41 -17.02 -0.08
CA PRO A 355 -13.74 -17.45 -0.51
C PRO A 355 -14.14 -18.87 -0.10
N LEU A 356 -13.19 -19.80 -0.04
CA LEU A 356 -13.44 -21.21 0.34
C LEU A 356 -13.44 -21.47 1.85
N LEU A 357 -12.95 -20.52 2.64
CA LEU A 357 -13.03 -20.53 4.12
C LEU A 357 -14.06 -19.52 4.62
N ASN A 358 -14.72 -18.79 3.72
CA ASN A 358 -15.79 -17.86 4.02
C ASN A 358 -17.12 -18.61 4.25
N HIS A 359 -17.09 -19.54 5.21
CA HIS A 359 -18.24 -20.25 5.73
C HIS A 359 -18.44 -19.89 7.21
N HIS A 360 -19.70 -19.91 7.65
CA HIS A 360 -20.07 -19.52 9.01
C HIS A 360 -19.37 -20.31 10.12
N THR A 361 -18.87 -21.52 9.85
CA THR A 361 -18.12 -22.35 10.80
C THR A 361 -16.62 -22.09 10.80
N THR A 362 -16.09 -21.40 9.79
CA THR A 362 -14.65 -21.16 9.57
C THR A 362 -14.30 -19.67 9.61
N MET A 363 -15.29 -18.78 9.63
CA MET A 363 -15.09 -17.36 9.88
C MET A 363 -14.82 -17.09 11.37
N PRO A 364 -13.97 -16.10 11.69
CA PRO A 364 -13.81 -15.64 13.05
C PRO A 364 -15.15 -15.16 13.63
N VAL A 365 -15.44 -15.61 14.83
CA VAL A 365 -16.52 -15.08 15.65
C VAL A 365 -16.11 -13.68 16.10
N THR A 366 -17.00 -12.73 15.86
CA THR A 366 -16.90 -11.33 16.29
C THR A 366 -18.09 -11.05 17.20
N LEU A 367 -18.05 -9.97 17.97
CA LEU A 367 -19.20 -9.52 18.76
C LEU A 367 -20.49 -9.43 17.91
N ARG A 368 -20.36 -8.99 16.65
CA ARG A 368 -21.47 -8.88 15.68
C ARG A 368 -22.00 -10.23 15.21
N THR A 369 -21.15 -11.25 15.12
CA THR A 369 -21.52 -12.58 14.62
C THR A 369 -21.77 -13.60 15.73
N LEU A 370 -21.41 -13.28 16.97
CA LEU A 370 -21.48 -14.17 18.13
C LEU A 370 -22.93 -14.53 18.51
N TYR A 371 -23.87 -13.59 18.44
CA TYR A 371 -25.28 -13.90 18.72
C TYR A 371 -25.91 -14.80 17.63
N GLY A 372 -25.41 -14.69 16.38
CA GLY A 372 -25.83 -15.49 15.23
C GLY A 372 -25.00 -16.77 15.01
N PHE A 373 -24.02 -17.05 15.89
CA PHE A 373 -23.14 -18.21 15.73
C PHE A 373 -23.93 -19.51 15.96
N LYS A 374 -24.07 -20.30 14.90
CA LYS A 374 -24.99 -21.44 14.74
C LYS A 374 -24.56 -22.74 15.43
N THR A 375 -23.69 -22.71 16.43
CA THR A 375 -23.42 -23.91 17.22
C THR A 375 -24.63 -24.16 18.13
N LYS A 376 -25.59 -24.93 17.59
CA LYS A 376 -26.88 -25.32 18.19
C LYS A 376 -27.82 -24.11 18.30
N ASN A 377 -29.01 -24.17 17.70
CA ASN A 377 -30.03 -23.10 17.64
C ASN A 377 -30.55 -22.61 19.03
N ALA A 378 -29.90 -22.99 20.11
CA ALA A 378 -30.22 -22.60 21.48
C ALA A 378 -29.57 -21.26 21.86
N TRP A 379 -30.30 -20.44 22.61
CA TRP A 379 -29.77 -19.25 23.25
C TRP A 379 -28.90 -19.63 24.45
N SER A 380 -27.84 -18.86 24.67
CA SER A 380 -26.93 -18.99 25.81
C SER A 380 -26.65 -17.61 26.40
N GLY A 381 -26.17 -17.54 27.65
CA GLY A 381 -25.81 -16.25 28.26
C GLY A 381 -24.81 -15.44 27.42
N VAL A 382 -23.90 -16.12 26.71
CA VAL A 382 -22.97 -15.49 25.76
C VAL A 382 -23.71 -14.88 24.56
N LYS A 383 -24.68 -15.60 23.98
CA LYS A 383 -25.48 -15.08 22.85
C LYS A 383 -26.37 -13.91 23.27
N VAL A 384 -26.98 -13.97 24.45
CA VAL A 384 -27.79 -12.88 25.00
C VAL A 384 -26.92 -11.64 25.23
N ALA A 385 -25.76 -11.79 25.87
CA ALA A 385 -24.83 -10.68 26.07
C ALA A 385 -24.36 -10.08 24.73
N ALA A 386 -24.02 -10.92 23.75
CA ALA A 386 -23.67 -10.46 22.40
C ALA A 386 -24.81 -9.68 21.71
N PHE A 387 -26.05 -10.13 21.90
CA PHE A 387 -27.24 -9.48 21.37
C PHE A 387 -27.45 -8.08 21.96
N VAL A 388 -27.21 -7.90 23.27
CA VAL A 388 -27.27 -6.58 23.93
C VAL A 388 -26.31 -5.60 23.25
N PHE A 389 -25.05 -5.99 23.03
CA PHE A 389 -24.10 -5.14 22.31
C PHE A 389 -24.49 -4.91 20.85
N HIS A 390 -25.10 -5.91 20.20
CA HIS A 390 -25.58 -5.76 18.84
C HIS A 390 -26.65 -4.67 18.73
N GLN A 391 -27.64 -4.64 19.64
CA GLN A 391 -28.64 -3.58 19.68
C GLN A 391 -27.98 -2.22 19.91
N LEU A 392 -27.10 -2.11 20.90
CA LEU A 392 -26.45 -0.85 21.22
C LEU A 392 -25.62 -0.31 20.05
N TYR A 393 -24.91 -1.19 19.33
CA TYR A 393 -24.08 -0.80 18.19
C TYR A 393 -24.91 -0.41 16.96
N THR A 394 -25.93 -1.21 16.63
CA THR A 394 -26.70 -1.03 15.37
C THR A 394 -27.88 -0.07 15.51
N GLN A 395 -28.59 -0.14 16.62
CA GLN A 395 -29.80 0.63 16.87
C GLN A 395 -29.57 1.84 17.77
N ARG A 396 -28.38 1.98 18.37
CA ARG A 396 -28.05 3.01 19.37
C ARG A 396 -28.99 3.00 20.58
N LYS A 397 -29.63 1.88 20.84
CA LYS A 397 -30.52 1.67 21.98
C LYS A 397 -30.56 0.19 22.38
N ILE A 398 -31.06 -0.10 23.58
CA ILE A 398 -31.34 -1.44 24.10
C ILE A 398 -32.79 -1.46 24.58
N VAL A 399 -33.59 -2.38 24.06
CA VAL A 399 -35.00 -2.55 24.44
C VAL A 399 -35.12 -3.66 25.49
N LYS A 400 -35.55 -3.31 26.70
CA LYS A 400 -35.60 -4.22 27.86
C LYS A 400 -36.40 -5.49 27.58
N ALA A 401 -37.60 -5.34 27.02
CA ALA A 401 -38.48 -6.46 26.69
C ALA A 401 -37.84 -7.46 25.72
N GLU A 402 -37.09 -6.99 24.73
CA GLU A 402 -36.41 -7.86 23.76
C GLU A 402 -35.26 -8.64 24.42
N VAL A 403 -34.49 -8.00 25.31
CA VAL A 403 -33.44 -8.69 26.06
C VAL A 403 -34.05 -9.74 27.00
N GLN A 404 -35.17 -9.43 27.65
CA GLN A 404 -35.88 -10.38 28.53
C GLN A 404 -36.34 -11.65 27.79
N ILE A 405 -36.93 -11.51 26.60
CA ILE A 405 -37.34 -12.65 25.76
C ILE A 405 -36.16 -13.61 25.56
N HIS A 406 -34.99 -13.09 25.18
CA HIS A 406 -33.82 -13.93 24.92
C HIS A 406 -33.19 -14.52 26.18
N VAL A 407 -33.31 -13.85 27.34
CA VAL A 407 -32.93 -14.43 28.64
C VAL A 407 -33.79 -15.65 28.96
N GLU A 408 -35.11 -15.56 28.75
CA GLU A 408 -36.03 -16.67 28.99
C GLU A 408 -35.75 -17.86 28.06
N GLU A 409 -35.55 -17.59 26.76
CA GLU A 409 -35.16 -18.60 25.78
C GLU A 409 -33.83 -19.30 26.15
N ALA A 410 -32.87 -18.55 26.71
CA ALA A 410 -31.61 -19.10 27.20
C ALA A 410 -31.80 -20.00 28.44
N LEU A 411 -32.71 -19.63 29.35
CA LEU A 411 -33.02 -20.45 30.54
C LEU A 411 -33.72 -21.75 30.17
N VAL A 412 -34.68 -21.71 29.25
CA VAL A 412 -35.35 -22.90 28.71
C VAL A 412 -34.32 -23.84 28.10
N SER A 413 -33.44 -23.30 27.25
CA SER A 413 -32.37 -24.07 26.60
C SER A 413 -31.41 -24.75 27.59
N ARG A 414 -31.27 -24.22 28.81
CA ARG A 414 -30.36 -24.73 29.85
C ARG A 414 -31.05 -25.46 30.99
N LYS A 415 -32.33 -25.86 30.83
CA LYS A 415 -33.11 -26.50 31.90
C LYS A 415 -33.08 -25.70 33.21
N GLY A 416 -33.13 -24.37 33.11
CA GLY A 416 -33.13 -23.45 34.26
C GLY A 416 -31.77 -23.17 34.89
N LYS A 417 -30.67 -23.78 34.44
CA LYS A 417 -29.33 -23.48 34.97
C LYS A 417 -28.81 -22.14 34.44
N SER A 418 -28.60 -21.17 35.33
CA SER A 418 -27.99 -19.89 35.01
C SER A 418 -26.48 -20.02 34.75
N CYS A 419 -25.90 -19.00 34.13
CA CYS A 419 -24.46 -18.85 33.99
C CYS A 419 -24.07 -17.39 34.20
N GLU A 420 -22.81 -17.15 34.51
CA GLU A 420 -22.25 -15.82 34.82
C GLU A 420 -22.76 -14.70 33.89
N ASN A 421 -22.61 -14.83 32.57
CA ASN A 421 -23.10 -13.82 31.62
C ASN A 421 -24.63 -13.60 31.68
N LEU A 422 -25.40 -14.65 31.95
CA LEU A 422 -26.85 -14.56 32.07
C LEU A 422 -27.27 -13.93 33.39
N ASP A 423 -26.52 -14.19 34.47
CA ASP A 423 -26.73 -13.56 35.78
C ASP A 423 -26.44 -12.05 35.70
N ILE A 424 -25.35 -11.67 35.04
CA ILE A 424 -25.01 -10.25 34.81
C ILE A 424 -26.10 -9.56 33.97
N VAL A 425 -26.59 -10.19 32.89
CA VAL A 425 -27.69 -9.62 32.08
C VAL A 425 -28.98 -9.48 32.89
N LYS A 426 -29.31 -10.44 33.77
CA LYS A 426 -30.49 -10.34 34.64
C LYS A 426 -30.39 -9.15 35.61
N LEU A 427 -29.23 -8.95 36.23
CA LEU A 427 -28.98 -7.80 37.10
C LEU A 427 -29.06 -6.49 36.30
N MET A 428 -28.51 -6.47 35.09
CA MET A 428 -28.62 -5.32 34.19
C MET A 428 -30.08 -4.97 33.88
N ILE A 429 -30.91 -5.96 33.54
CA ILE A 429 -32.35 -5.76 33.24
C ILE A 429 -33.10 -5.11 34.41
N GLN A 430 -32.73 -5.41 35.66
CA GLN A 430 -33.37 -4.82 36.84
C GLN A 430 -33.13 -3.30 36.91
N GLU A 431 -31.95 -2.86 36.49
CA GLU A 431 -31.54 -1.44 36.51
C GLU A 431 -31.89 -0.69 35.20
N MET A 432 -32.25 -1.41 34.13
CA MET A 432 -32.61 -0.82 32.84
C MET A 432 -33.98 -0.15 32.87
N ALA A 433 -34.06 1.05 32.27
CA ALA A 433 -35.32 1.60 31.77
C ALA A 433 -35.91 0.71 30.65
N GLU A 434 -37.19 0.91 30.29
CA GLU A 434 -37.84 0.15 29.19
C GLU A 434 -37.06 0.25 27.87
N VAL A 435 -36.48 1.43 27.62
CA VAL A 435 -35.56 1.68 26.52
C VAL A 435 -34.37 2.47 27.04
N GLU A 436 -33.17 1.92 26.84
CA GLU A 436 -31.90 2.59 27.12
C GLU A 436 -31.29 3.10 25.81
N THR A 437 -31.10 4.40 25.64
CA THR A 437 -30.47 4.98 24.44
C THR A 437 -29.01 5.31 24.69
N PHE A 438 -28.14 5.27 23.67
CA PHE A 438 -26.74 5.66 23.83
C PHE A 438 -26.59 7.18 24.00
N PRO A 439 -25.83 7.68 25.00
CA PRO A 439 -25.14 6.93 26.06
C PRO A 439 -26.13 6.40 27.11
N VAL A 440 -25.97 5.12 27.47
CA VAL A 440 -26.86 4.43 28.44
C VAL A 440 -26.65 4.95 29.86
N SER A 441 -27.58 4.61 30.75
CA SER A 441 -27.47 4.95 32.17
C SER A 441 -26.19 4.38 32.82
N LYS A 442 -25.69 5.06 33.86
CA LYS A 442 -24.45 4.69 34.56
C LYS A 442 -24.50 3.25 35.13
N PRO A 443 -25.60 2.80 35.77
CA PRO A 443 -25.70 1.41 36.26
C PRO A 443 -25.60 0.39 35.12
N VAL A 444 -26.32 0.62 34.01
CA VAL A 444 -26.29 -0.26 32.83
C VAL A 444 -24.89 -0.30 32.21
N ASN A 445 -24.18 0.83 32.15
CA ASN A 445 -22.83 0.89 31.63
C ASN A 445 -21.82 0.05 32.45
N THR A 446 -21.99 -0.06 33.77
CA THR A 446 -21.16 -0.93 34.61
C THR A 446 -21.30 -2.39 34.20
N TYR A 447 -22.53 -2.89 34.05
CA TYR A 447 -22.77 -4.26 33.61
C TYR A 447 -22.30 -4.52 32.18
N LEU A 448 -22.48 -3.55 31.28
CA LEU A 448 -21.93 -3.66 29.91
C LEU A 448 -20.40 -3.79 29.93
N THR A 449 -19.70 -3.06 30.80
CA THR A 449 -18.24 -3.16 30.90
C THR A 449 -17.80 -4.56 31.34
N GLU A 450 -18.51 -5.15 32.30
CA GLU A 450 -18.26 -6.52 32.79
C GLU A 450 -18.56 -7.56 31.70
N LEU A 451 -19.71 -7.45 31.03
CA LEU A 451 -20.06 -8.31 29.90
C LEU A 451 -19.05 -8.22 28.75
N ALA A 452 -18.49 -7.04 28.46
CA ALA A 452 -17.48 -6.87 27.43
C ALA A 452 -16.21 -7.67 27.73
N SER A 453 -15.76 -7.67 28.99
CA SER A 453 -14.62 -8.45 29.44
C SER A 453 -14.85 -9.96 29.24
N ASN A 454 -16.01 -10.45 29.68
CA ASN A 454 -16.35 -11.87 29.59
C ASN A 454 -16.52 -12.32 28.13
N LEU A 455 -17.18 -11.51 27.30
CA LEU A 455 -17.34 -11.81 25.87
C LEU A 455 -16.01 -11.82 25.12
N SER A 456 -15.06 -10.95 25.48
CA SER A 456 -13.73 -10.94 24.86
C SER A 456 -13.00 -12.27 25.08
N GLY A 457 -13.06 -12.82 26.30
CA GLY A 457 -12.50 -14.13 26.63
C GLY A 457 -13.17 -15.27 25.86
N GLU A 458 -14.50 -15.28 25.80
CA GLU A 458 -15.27 -16.31 25.07
C GLU A 458 -15.04 -16.26 23.56
N ILE A 459 -15.02 -15.07 22.96
CA ILE A 459 -14.70 -14.88 21.54
C ILE A 459 -13.30 -15.42 21.23
N THR A 460 -12.32 -15.10 22.08
CA THR A 460 -10.94 -15.58 21.91
C THR A 460 -10.88 -17.11 21.97
N LYS A 461 -11.58 -17.72 22.93
CA LYS A 461 -11.65 -19.18 23.07
C LYS A 461 -12.31 -19.86 21.88
N LEU A 462 -13.48 -19.38 21.44
CA LEU A 462 -14.21 -19.92 20.28
C LEU A 462 -13.37 -19.83 19.00
N ASN A 463 -12.70 -18.70 18.79
CA ASN A 463 -11.82 -18.53 17.64
C ASN A 463 -10.61 -19.46 17.68
N ASN A 464 -9.98 -19.63 18.85
CA ASN A 464 -8.79 -20.46 19.00
C ASN A 464 -9.05 -21.97 18.98
N THR A 465 -10.29 -22.40 19.27
CA THR A 465 -10.65 -23.82 19.36
C THR A 465 -11.54 -24.21 18.19
N ASP A 466 -12.84 -23.91 18.29
CA ASP A 466 -13.87 -24.37 17.34
C ASP A 466 -13.60 -23.91 15.90
N VAL A 467 -13.20 -22.65 15.70
CA VAL A 467 -12.94 -22.11 14.34
C VAL A 467 -11.63 -22.66 13.78
N MET A 468 -10.56 -22.72 14.59
CA MET A 468 -9.29 -23.34 14.19
C MET A 468 -9.47 -24.79 13.76
N ASP A 469 -10.20 -25.58 14.55
CA ASP A 469 -10.45 -26.99 14.27
C ASP A 469 -11.30 -27.18 13.01
N ALA A 470 -12.33 -26.35 12.83
CA ALA A 470 -13.17 -26.38 11.63
C ALA A 470 -12.38 -26.02 10.37
N VAL A 471 -11.49 -25.02 10.44
CA VAL A 471 -10.60 -24.65 9.34
C VAL A 471 -9.60 -25.77 9.05
N ALA A 472 -8.93 -26.30 10.08
CA ALA A 472 -7.98 -27.41 9.93
C ALA A 472 -8.64 -28.63 9.27
N LYS A 473 -9.85 -28.99 9.70
CA LYS A 473 -10.65 -30.06 9.10
C LYS A 473 -11.02 -29.76 7.64
N LYS A 474 -11.46 -28.55 7.34
CA LYS A 474 -11.83 -28.16 5.96
C LYS A 474 -10.61 -28.20 5.04
N ILE A 475 -9.46 -27.70 5.49
CA ILE A 475 -8.20 -27.78 4.77
C ILE A 475 -7.82 -29.25 4.52
N LYS A 476 -7.89 -30.11 5.54
CA LYS A 476 -7.59 -31.54 5.40
C LYS A 476 -8.49 -32.22 4.36
N ASN A 477 -9.78 -31.92 4.36
CA ASN A 477 -10.72 -32.44 3.36
C ASN A 477 -10.38 -31.94 1.95
N MET A 478 -10.11 -30.64 1.78
CA MET A 478 -9.73 -30.06 0.49
C MET A 478 -8.45 -30.68 -0.07
N VAL A 479 -7.47 -30.99 0.79
CA VAL A 479 -6.24 -31.68 0.40
C VAL A 479 -6.51 -33.14 0.01
N SER A 480 -7.42 -33.82 0.73
CA SER A 480 -7.76 -35.21 0.47
C SER A 480 -8.62 -35.40 -0.78
N GLU A 481 -9.45 -34.43 -1.14
CA GLU A 481 -10.27 -34.42 -2.37
C GLU A 481 -9.43 -34.10 -3.63
N ALA A 482 -8.25 -33.51 -3.45
CA ALA A 482 -7.35 -33.10 -4.52
C ALA A 482 -6.26 -34.12 -4.87
N LEU A 483 -6.08 -35.16 -4.04
CA LEU A 483 -5.20 -36.30 -4.25
C LEU A 483 -6.03 -37.49 -4.72
#